data_AF-A0A532VIF2-F1
#
_entry.id   AF-A0A532VIF2-F1
#
_cell.length_a   1.000
_cell.length_b   1.000
_cell.length_c   1.000
_cell.angle_alpha   90.00
_cell.angle_beta   90.00
_cell.angle_gamma   90.00
#
_symmetry.space_group_name_H-M   'P 1'
#
loop_
_entity.id
_entity.type
_entity.pdbx_description
1 polymer ?
#
loop_
_entity_poly.entity_id
_entity_poly.type
_entity_poly.pdbx_seq_one_letter_code
_entity_poly.pdbx_strand_id
1 'polypeptide(L)'
;MKKVFLVALAVMLVMGLTGTVMAKGPVGEIITIHWLEDAVRYNPDGSEKASWTNDPLGPADLVRTGKAYHFDTIQEYYNYPGLENLSGSLVISGSGRLSGHARYTSPASELPIRDRFKGQVTVDPDAGTMVGTYTQWSYAFGSEADVHGSYPKAVPAKKQGSGWWFIGYTDYTAH
;
A
#
# COMPACT_ATOMS: atom_id res chain seq x y z
N MET A 1 1.98 -31.65 -53.74
CA MET A 1 1.88 -30.47 -52.83
C MET A 1 0.92 -30.77 -51.67
N LYS A 2 1.31 -31.64 -50.71
CA LYS A 2 0.47 -32.01 -49.55
C LYS A 2 1.22 -32.14 -48.21
N LYS A 3 2.54 -31.92 -48.19
CA LYS A 3 3.38 -32.12 -47.00
C LYS A 3 3.78 -30.81 -46.27
N VAL A 4 3.62 -29.65 -46.91
CA VAL A 4 4.04 -28.36 -46.34
C VAL A 4 2.96 -27.75 -45.44
N PHE A 5 1.69 -28.07 -45.66
CA PHE A 5 0.57 -27.50 -44.90
C PHE A 5 0.41 -28.08 -43.48
N LEU A 6 0.91 -29.29 -43.23
CA LEU A 6 0.77 -29.95 -41.92
C LEU A 6 1.78 -29.45 -40.87
N VAL A 7 2.92 -28.90 -41.31
CA VAL A 7 3.95 -28.39 -40.38
C VAL A 7 3.56 -27.01 -39.86
N ALA A 8 2.92 -26.17 -40.67
CA ALA A 8 2.45 -24.85 -40.24
C ALA A 8 1.32 -24.93 -39.20
N LEU A 9 0.46 -25.96 -39.28
CA LEU A 9 -0.61 -26.18 -38.31
C LEU A 9 -0.08 -26.72 -36.97
N ALA A 10 0.97 -27.55 -37.00
CA ALA A 10 1.60 -28.06 -35.78
C ALA A 10 2.39 -26.99 -35.01
N VAL A 11 3.04 -26.05 -35.71
CA VAL A 11 3.76 -24.93 -35.06
C VAL A 11 2.79 -23.89 -34.47
N MET A 12 1.62 -23.67 -35.08
CA MET A 12 0.59 -22.81 -34.48
C MET A 12 -0.12 -23.46 -33.28
N LEU A 13 -0.22 -24.79 -33.22
CA LEU A 13 -0.84 -25.48 -32.08
C LEU A 13 0.04 -25.44 -30.81
N VAL A 14 1.37 -25.39 -30.96
CA VAL A 14 2.29 -25.30 -29.81
C VAL A 14 2.40 -23.86 -29.27
N MET A 15 2.18 -22.84 -30.10
CA MET A 15 2.12 -21.45 -29.64
C MET A 15 0.80 -21.07 -28.92
N GLY A 16 -0.23 -21.92 -29.01
CA GLY A 16 -1.51 -21.73 -28.30
C GLY A 16 -1.50 -22.23 -26.84
N LEU A 17 -0.45 -22.91 -26.40
CA LEU A 17 -0.34 -23.48 -25.05
C LEU A 17 0.49 -22.63 -24.08
N THR A 18 1.04 -21.50 -24.53
CA THR A 18 1.38 -20.39 -23.64
C THR A 18 0.16 -19.51 -23.41
N GLY A 19 -0.98 -20.14 -23.09
CA GLY A 19 -1.99 -19.46 -22.32
C GLY A 19 -1.27 -18.90 -21.11
N THR A 20 -1.28 -17.59 -20.99
CA THR A 20 -0.83 -16.87 -19.80
C THR A 20 -1.30 -17.68 -18.60
N VAL A 21 -0.37 -18.40 -17.97
CA VAL A 21 -0.49 -18.69 -16.55
C VAL A 21 -0.45 -17.30 -15.96
N MET A 22 -1.64 -16.68 -15.90
CA MET A 22 -1.95 -15.71 -14.87
C MET A 22 -1.48 -16.43 -13.63
N ALA A 23 -0.31 -16.03 -13.13
CA ALA A 23 0.24 -16.57 -11.92
C ALA A 23 -0.85 -16.29 -10.90
N LYS A 24 -1.70 -17.29 -10.67
CA LYS A 24 -2.63 -17.30 -9.56
C LYS A 24 -1.66 -17.13 -8.41
N GLY A 25 -1.69 -15.95 -7.78
CA GLY A 25 -0.91 -15.71 -6.58
C GLY A 25 -1.09 -16.90 -5.66
N PRO A 26 -0.12 -17.20 -4.78
CA PRO A 26 -0.26 -18.31 -3.83
C PRO A 26 -1.69 -18.27 -3.27
N VAL A 27 -2.42 -19.38 -3.42
CA VAL A 27 -3.78 -19.50 -2.89
C VAL A 27 -3.61 -19.52 -1.38
N GLY A 28 -3.49 -18.32 -0.80
CA GLY A 28 -3.29 -18.10 0.62
C GLY A 28 -4.60 -18.27 1.35
N GLU A 29 -4.48 -18.59 2.63
CA GLU A 29 -5.61 -18.53 3.55
C GLU A 29 -6.02 -17.06 3.73
N ILE A 30 -7.31 -16.76 3.59
CA ILE A 30 -7.85 -15.42 3.84
C ILE A 30 -8.16 -15.32 5.33
N ILE A 31 -7.68 -14.26 5.97
CA ILE A 31 -7.92 -13.94 7.38
C ILE A 31 -8.43 -12.51 7.43
N THR A 32 -9.58 -12.31 8.03
CA THR A 32 -10.15 -10.97 8.23
C THR A 32 -9.69 -10.42 9.57
N ILE A 33 -9.20 -9.19 9.59
CA ILE A 33 -8.80 -8.50 10.83
C ILE A 33 -9.60 -7.22 11.07
N HIS A 34 -9.73 -6.88 12.35
CA HIS A 34 -10.18 -5.61 12.88
C HIS A 34 -9.18 -5.15 13.94
N TRP A 35 -8.90 -3.86 14.04
CA TRP A 35 -8.00 -3.35 15.06
C TRP A 35 -8.36 -1.91 15.44
N LEU A 36 -7.86 -1.47 16.59
CA LEU A 36 -7.92 -0.07 16.98
C LEU A 36 -6.56 0.58 16.72
N GLU A 37 -6.56 1.84 16.35
CA GLU A 37 -5.33 2.57 16.09
C GLU A 37 -5.28 3.93 16.79
N ASP A 38 -4.17 4.17 17.46
CA ASP A 38 -3.76 5.52 17.86
C ASP A 38 -2.76 6.06 16.84
N ALA A 39 -2.84 7.36 16.55
CA ALA A 39 -1.93 7.99 15.62
C ALA A 39 -1.53 9.40 16.04
N VAL A 40 -0.30 9.76 15.70
CA VAL A 40 0.19 11.13 15.75
C VAL A 40 0.82 11.49 14.42
N ARG A 41 0.27 12.53 13.77
CA ARG A 41 0.73 13.06 12.49
C ARG A 41 1.62 14.27 12.72
N TYR A 42 2.76 14.28 12.04
CA TYR A 42 3.78 15.31 12.13
C TYR A 42 4.00 16.00 10.78
N ASN A 43 4.36 17.27 10.85
CA ASN A 43 4.94 17.99 9.73
C ASN A 43 6.39 17.54 9.49
N PRO A 44 7.02 17.91 8.35
CA PRO A 44 8.41 17.57 8.07
C PRO A 44 9.44 18.06 9.10
N ASP A 45 9.12 19.12 9.84
CA ASP A 45 9.95 19.68 10.92
C ASP A 45 9.81 18.93 12.26
N GLY A 46 8.96 17.90 12.32
CA GLY A 46 8.67 17.13 13.54
C GLY A 46 7.62 17.76 14.46
N SER A 47 7.05 18.92 14.10
CA SER A 47 5.92 19.49 14.85
C SER A 47 4.65 18.67 14.64
N GLU A 48 3.92 18.40 15.72
CA GLU A 48 2.63 17.72 15.65
C GLU A 48 1.64 18.56 14.83
N LYS A 49 0.90 17.87 13.96
CA LYS A 49 -0.15 18.42 13.10
C LYS A 49 -1.54 18.00 13.58
N ALA A 50 -1.69 16.73 13.97
CA ALA A 50 -2.94 16.17 14.46
C ALA A 50 -2.66 14.84 15.18
N SER A 51 -3.56 14.45 16.06
CA SER A 51 -3.56 13.14 16.72
C SER A 51 -4.98 12.62 16.85
N TRP A 52 -5.13 11.29 16.86
CA TRP A 52 -6.39 10.59 17.10
C TRP A 52 -6.11 9.28 17.84
N THR A 53 -7.12 8.79 18.55
CA THR A 53 -6.97 7.62 19.43
C THR A 53 -8.16 6.68 19.29
N ASN A 54 -7.91 5.38 19.41
CA ASN A 54 -8.90 4.31 19.27
C ASN A 54 -9.73 4.41 17.98
N ASP A 55 -9.09 4.76 16.86
CA ASP A 55 -9.76 4.79 15.57
C ASP A 55 -10.04 3.35 15.11
N PRO A 56 -11.32 2.97 14.89
CA PRO A 56 -11.65 1.61 14.51
C PRO A 56 -11.35 1.39 13.02
N LEU A 57 -10.49 0.41 12.75
CA LEU A 57 -10.11 0.01 11.40
C LEU A 57 -10.55 -1.43 11.10
N GLY A 58 -10.69 -1.69 9.81
CA GLY A 58 -11.25 -2.93 9.26
C GLY A 58 -12.79 -2.93 9.14
N PRO A 59 -13.40 -4.07 8.75
CA PRO A 59 -12.74 -5.33 8.41
C PRO A 59 -11.75 -5.16 7.27
N ALA A 60 -10.59 -5.82 7.36
CA ALA A 60 -9.62 -5.89 6.28
C ALA A 60 -9.23 -7.34 6.03
N ASP A 61 -9.31 -7.78 4.78
CA ASP A 61 -8.87 -9.12 4.41
C ASP A 61 -7.35 -9.18 4.18
N LEU A 62 -6.72 -10.16 4.80
CA LEU A 62 -5.32 -10.50 4.64
C LEU A 62 -5.18 -11.85 3.95
N VAL A 63 -4.35 -11.92 2.91
CA VAL A 63 -3.92 -13.16 2.29
C VAL A 63 -2.65 -13.65 2.99
N ARG A 64 -2.76 -14.75 3.71
CA ARG A 64 -1.63 -15.41 4.37
C ARG A 64 -0.86 -16.29 3.39
N THR A 65 0.40 -15.95 3.16
CA THR A 65 1.33 -16.74 2.34
C THR A 65 2.48 -17.23 3.20
N GLY A 66 2.41 -18.49 3.61
CA GLY A 66 3.36 -19.07 4.56
C GLY A 66 3.25 -18.37 5.93
N LYS A 67 4.29 -17.64 6.32
CA LYS A 67 4.30 -16.84 7.57
C LYS A 67 3.99 -15.35 7.36
N ALA A 68 3.92 -14.89 6.11
CA ALA A 68 3.63 -13.49 5.82
C ALA A 68 2.13 -13.26 5.63
N TYR A 69 1.69 -12.06 5.97
CA TYR A 69 0.33 -11.57 5.73
C TYR A 69 0.39 -10.40 4.77
N HIS A 70 -0.47 -10.42 3.77
CA HIS A 70 -0.57 -9.38 2.76
C HIS A 70 -1.98 -8.82 2.82
N PHE A 71 -2.15 -7.51 2.93
CA PHE A 71 -3.47 -6.93 2.69
C PHE A 71 -3.92 -7.31 1.27
N ASP A 72 -5.12 -7.86 1.13
CA ASP A 72 -5.63 -8.37 -0.16
C ASP A 72 -5.62 -7.25 -1.20
N THR A 73 -6.09 -6.07 -0.79
CA THR A 73 -5.87 -4.82 -1.51
C THR A 73 -5.41 -3.73 -0.57
N ILE A 74 -4.72 -2.72 -1.10
CA ILE A 74 -4.37 -1.53 -0.32
C ILE A 74 -5.63 -0.72 0.08
N GLN A 75 -6.77 -0.93 -0.59
CA GLN A 75 -8.05 -0.29 -0.27
C GLN A 75 -8.58 -0.75 1.09
N GLU A 76 -8.38 -2.03 1.44
CA GLU A 76 -8.74 -2.59 2.75
C GLU A 76 -8.06 -1.80 3.89
N TYR A 77 -6.80 -1.41 3.71
CA TYR A 77 -6.06 -0.63 4.69
C TYR A 77 -6.59 0.81 4.83
N TYR A 78 -6.80 1.52 3.72
CA TYR A 78 -7.28 2.91 3.80
C TYR A 78 -8.75 3.02 4.19
N ASN A 79 -9.55 1.98 3.96
CA ASN A 79 -10.98 1.92 4.23
C ASN A 79 -11.75 3.19 3.79
N TYR A 80 -11.30 3.84 2.72
CA TYR A 80 -11.85 5.10 2.22
C TYR A 80 -12.18 4.97 0.73
N PRO A 81 -13.47 4.86 0.35
CA PRO A 81 -13.87 4.58 -1.03
C PRO A 81 -13.60 5.74 -2.01
N GLY A 82 -13.37 6.96 -1.50
CA GLY A 82 -13.13 8.14 -2.33
C GLY A 82 -11.67 8.37 -2.73
N LEU A 83 -10.76 7.40 -2.54
CA LEU A 83 -9.37 7.54 -2.96
C LEU A 83 -9.22 7.18 -4.45
N GLU A 84 -9.13 8.20 -5.30
CA GLU A 84 -8.85 8.01 -6.71
C GLU A 84 -7.41 7.54 -6.96
N ASN A 85 -7.22 6.73 -8.01
CA ASN A 85 -5.92 6.20 -8.43
C ASN A 85 -5.18 5.41 -7.33
N LEU A 86 -5.93 4.85 -6.37
CA LEU A 86 -5.35 4.09 -5.28
C LEU A 86 -4.66 2.83 -5.81
N SER A 87 -3.37 2.70 -5.51
CA SER A 87 -2.55 1.53 -5.82
C SER A 87 -1.44 1.37 -4.79
N GLY A 88 -1.03 0.14 -4.51
CA GLY A 88 -0.01 -0.11 -3.50
C GLY A 88 -0.01 -1.54 -3.01
N SER A 89 0.81 -1.78 -2.00
CA SER A 89 0.83 -3.03 -1.26
C SER A 89 1.36 -2.82 0.14
N LEU A 90 0.81 -3.57 1.09
CA LEU A 90 1.20 -3.58 2.49
C LEU A 90 1.36 -5.03 2.94
N VAL A 91 2.52 -5.33 3.54
CA VAL A 91 2.91 -6.70 3.90
C VAL A 91 3.48 -6.72 5.30
N ILE A 92 3.04 -7.68 6.10
CA ILE A 92 3.58 -8.02 7.40
C ILE A 92 4.33 -9.34 7.25
N SER A 93 5.65 -9.30 7.37
CA SER A 93 6.46 -10.52 7.28
C SER A 93 6.22 -11.44 8.49
N GLY A 94 6.58 -12.71 8.39
CA GLY A 94 6.50 -13.66 9.52
C GLY A 94 7.40 -13.34 10.72
N SER A 95 8.25 -12.30 10.62
CA SER A 95 9.02 -11.76 11.75
C SER A 95 8.37 -10.53 12.39
N GLY A 96 7.16 -10.17 11.97
CA GLY A 96 6.43 -8.98 12.40
C GLY A 96 6.77 -7.71 11.62
N ARG A 97 7.81 -7.72 10.78
CA ARG A 97 8.18 -6.51 10.02
C ARG A 97 7.09 -6.11 9.03
N LEU A 98 6.44 -4.97 9.27
CA LEU A 98 5.51 -4.33 8.36
C LEU A 98 6.26 -3.46 7.37
N SER A 99 5.91 -3.57 6.08
CA SER A 99 6.45 -2.72 5.03
C SER A 99 5.48 -2.59 3.87
N GLY A 100 5.43 -1.40 3.27
CA GLY A 100 4.52 -1.17 2.16
C GLY A 100 4.69 0.18 1.51
N HIS A 101 3.83 0.42 0.54
CA HIS A 101 3.68 1.71 -0.12
C HIS A 101 2.27 1.85 -0.68
N ALA A 102 1.85 3.09 -0.85
CA ALA A 102 0.62 3.42 -1.55
C ALA A 102 0.83 4.64 -2.43
N ARG A 103 -0.06 4.80 -3.41
CA ARG A 103 -0.21 5.98 -4.25
C ARG A 103 -1.69 6.22 -4.46
N TYR A 104 -2.10 7.48 -4.47
CA TYR A 104 -3.47 7.90 -4.71
C TYR A 104 -3.49 9.41 -5.03
N THR A 105 -4.62 9.94 -5.45
CA THR A 105 -4.85 11.39 -5.51
C THR A 105 -5.54 11.83 -4.23
N SER A 106 -4.95 12.78 -3.49
CA SER A 106 -5.56 13.28 -2.26
C SER A 106 -6.83 14.05 -2.57
N PRO A 107 -8.00 13.69 -2.00
CA PRO A 107 -9.23 14.45 -2.22
C PRO A 107 -9.17 15.89 -1.70
N ALA A 108 -8.31 16.16 -0.71
CA ALA A 108 -8.21 17.48 -0.09
C ALA A 108 -7.29 18.44 -0.85
N SER A 109 -6.25 17.94 -1.49
CA SER A 109 -5.28 18.77 -2.21
C SER A 109 -5.30 18.58 -3.73
N GLU A 110 -5.99 17.56 -4.22
CA GLU A 110 -5.98 17.11 -5.62
C GLU A 110 -4.59 16.69 -6.16
N LEU A 111 -3.55 16.75 -5.32
CA LEU A 111 -2.20 16.32 -5.65
C LEU A 111 -2.03 14.79 -5.58
N PRO A 112 -1.21 14.21 -6.48
CA PRO A 112 -0.76 12.84 -6.34
C PRO A 112 0.06 12.66 -5.06
N ILE A 113 -0.34 11.70 -4.25
CA ILE A 113 0.33 11.29 -3.01
C ILE A 113 1.06 9.98 -3.23
N ARG A 114 2.17 9.84 -2.53
CA ARG A 114 2.87 8.58 -2.34
C ARG A 114 3.14 8.39 -0.86
N ASP A 115 2.78 7.22 -0.35
CA ASP A 115 3.09 6.78 0.99
C ASP A 115 4.10 5.65 1.02
N ARG A 116 4.83 5.58 2.12
CA ARG A 116 5.71 4.46 2.47
C ARG A 116 5.43 4.06 3.90
N PHE A 117 5.37 2.76 4.16
CA PHE A 117 5.07 2.20 5.46
C PHE A 117 6.25 1.38 5.95
N LYS A 118 6.60 1.51 7.23
CA LYS A 118 7.53 0.60 7.91
C LYS A 118 7.19 0.49 9.39
N GLY A 119 7.31 -0.71 9.94
CA GLY A 119 7.14 -0.91 11.37
C GLY A 119 7.31 -2.36 11.81
N GLN A 120 6.78 -2.64 12.99
CA GLN A 120 6.73 -3.96 13.61
C GLN A 120 5.31 -4.19 14.12
N VAL A 121 4.61 -5.14 13.50
CA VAL A 121 3.22 -5.50 13.77
C VAL A 121 3.10 -7.03 13.80
N THR A 122 2.37 -7.56 14.76
CA THR A 122 2.00 -8.98 14.82
C THR A 122 0.52 -9.12 14.51
N VAL A 123 0.16 -10.12 13.72
CA VAL A 123 -1.24 -10.49 13.46
C VAL A 123 -1.58 -11.67 14.35
N ASP A 124 -2.68 -11.57 15.10
CA ASP A 124 -3.32 -12.70 15.76
C ASP A 124 -4.48 -13.17 14.87
N PRO A 125 -4.30 -14.25 14.10
CA PRO A 125 -5.30 -14.71 13.16
C PRO A 125 -6.51 -15.36 13.83
N ASP A 126 -6.37 -15.84 15.07
CA ASP A 126 -7.46 -16.49 15.80
C ASP A 126 -8.35 -15.43 16.47
N ALA A 127 -7.74 -14.34 16.95
CA ALA A 127 -8.47 -13.18 17.46
C ALA A 127 -8.96 -12.24 16.33
N GLY A 128 -8.41 -12.35 15.12
CA GLY A 128 -8.71 -11.45 14.01
C GLY A 128 -8.24 -10.02 14.27
N THR A 129 -7.05 -9.85 14.85
CA THR A 129 -6.51 -8.53 15.23
C THR A 129 -5.06 -8.35 14.80
N MET A 130 -4.56 -7.12 14.87
CA MET A 130 -3.13 -6.85 14.74
C MET A 130 -2.67 -5.82 15.77
N VAL A 131 -1.46 -6.04 16.30
CA VAL A 131 -0.88 -5.21 17.37
C VAL A 131 0.54 -4.81 17.01
N GLY A 132 0.91 -3.55 17.26
CA GLY A 132 2.29 -3.10 17.09
C GLY A 132 2.39 -1.62 16.73
N THR A 133 3.53 -1.24 16.16
CA THR A 133 3.79 0.16 15.79
C THR A 133 4.35 0.26 14.38
N TYR A 134 3.96 1.30 13.67
CA TYR A 134 4.51 1.58 12.34
C TYR A 134 4.40 3.06 11.99
N THR A 135 5.22 3.48 11.03
CA THR A 135 5.22 4.86 10.53
C THR A 135 4.84 4.86 9.05
N GLN A 136 3.98 5.81 8.67
CA GLN A 136 3.68 6.17 7.30
C GLN A 136 4.38 7.50 6.97
N TRP A 137 5.24 7.51 5.95
CA TRP A 137 5.81 8.75 5.41
C TRP A 137 5.09 9.13 4.13
N SER A 138 4.62 10.37 4.08
CA SER A 138 3.81 10.89 2.98
C SER A 138 4.55 11.90 2.14
N TYR A 139 4.33 11.82 0.83
CA TYR A 139 4.93 12.70 -0.16
C TYR A 139 3.87 13.17 -1.15
N ALA A 140 3.90 14.44 -1.54
CA ALA A 140 3.06 14.99 -2.61
C ALA A 140 3.90 15.30 -3.85
N PHE A 141 3.32 15.13 -5.03
CA PHE A 141 3.93 15.52 -6.30
C PHE A 141 3.30 16.81 -6.81
N GLY A 142 4.12 17.78 -7.22
CA GLY A 142 3.64 19.04 -7.77
C GLY A 142 4.71 20.12 -7.86
N SER A 143 4.31 21.29 -8.35
CA SER A 143 5.14 22.48 -8.24
C SER A 143 5.26 22.92 -6.78
N GLU A 144 6.26 23.75 -6.47
CA GLU A 144 6.38 24.35 -5.13
C GLU A 144 5.13 25.12 -4.74
N ALA A 145 4.58 25.91 -5.66
CA ALA A 145 3.39 26.71 -5.42
C ALA A 145 2.16 25.84 -5.09
N ASP A 146 1.91 24.79 -5.87
CA ASP A 146 0.76 23.91 -5.65
C ASP A 146 0.91 23.15 -4.33
N VAL A 147 2.11 22.61 -4.07
CA VAL A 147 2.38 21.83 -2.86
C VAL A 147 2.31 22.70 -1.62
N HIS A 148 2.93 23.87 -1.59
CA HIS A 148 2.87 24.76 -0.43
C HIS A 148 1.48 25.36 -0.21
N GLY A 149 0.65 25.45 -1.26
CA GLY A 149 -0.76 25.81 -1.13
C GLY A 149 -1.54 24.87 -0.21
N SER A 150 -1.27 23.56 -0.26
CA SER A 150 -1.94 22.55 0.59
C SER A 150 -1.09 22.06 1.78
N TYR A 151 0.23 22.13 1.64
CA TYR A 151 1.22 21.63 2.60
C TYR A 151 2.31 22.68 2.84
N PRO A 152 2.03 23.77 3.60
CA PRO A 152 2.94 24.91 3.71
C PRO A 152 4.32 24.59 4.32
N LYS A 153 4.41 23.50 5.09
CA LYS A 153 5.66 23.02 5.71
C LYS A 153 6.39 21.95 4.89
N ALA A 154 5.93 21.66 3.67
CA ALA A 154 6.54 20.64 2.83
C ALA A 154 7.97 21.02 2.46
N VAL A 155 8.86 20.02 2.43
CA VAL A 155 10.26 20.18 2.03
C VAL A 155 10.56 19.31 0.82
N PRO A 156 11.48 19.72 -0.07
CA PRO A 156 11.86 18.90 -1.21
C PRO A 156 12.31 17.50 -0.75
N ALA A 157 11.81 16.45 -1.40
CA ALA A 157 12.36 15.12 -1.18
C ALA A 157 13.85 15.14 -1.59
N LYS A 158 14.70 14.35 -0.89
CA LYS A 158 16.18 14.36 -1.02
C LYS A 158 16.76 14.29 -2.45
N LYS A 159 15.96 13.93 -3.46
CA LYS A 159 16.34 13.98 -4.86
C LYS A 159 15.78 15.26 -5.51
N GLN A 160 16.64 16.26 -5.65
CA GLN A 160 16.35 17.53 -6.32
C GLN A 160 15.80 17.28 -7.73
N GLY A 161 14.78 18.05 -8.15
CA GLY A 161 14.16 17.94 -9.48
C GLY A 161 13.22 16.75 -9.69
N SER A 162 12.91 15.97 -8.64
CA SER A 162 11.98 14.83 -8.76
C SER A 162 10.50 15.23 -8.75
N GLY A 163 10.17 16.49 -8.47
CA GLY A 163 8.79 16.97 -8.28
C GLY A 163 8.10 16.48 -7.01
N TRP A 164 8.78 15.66 -6.20
CA TRP A 164 8.25 15.11 -4.95
C TRP A 164 8.68 15.93 -3.75
N TRP A 165 7.72 16.16 -2.86
CA TRP A 165 7.88 16.90 -1.63
C TRP A 165 7.50 16.02 -0.46
N PHE A 166 8.32 16.00 0.59
CA PHE A 166 7.98 15.36 1.84
C PHE A 166 7.01 16.25 2.60
N ILE A 167 5.81 15.74 2.88
CA ILE A 167 4.71 16.53 3.47
C ILE A 167 4.45 16.19 4.95
N GLY A 168 5.09 15.14 5.46
CA GLY A 168 4.98 14.74 6.86
C GLY A 168 5.02 13.22 7.03
N TYR A 169 4.87 12.79 8.27
CA TYR A 169 4.78 11.38 8.63
C TYR A 169 3.75 11.18 9.74
N THR A 170 3.20 9.98 9.84
CA THR A 170 2.27 9.60 10.91
C THR A 170 2.82 8.35 11.58
N ASP A 171 2.98 8.42 12.90
CA ASP A 171 3.31 7.27 13.73
C ASP A 171 2.03 6.67 14.27
N TYR A 172 1.92 5.35 14.15
CA TYR A 172 0.75 4.57 14.48
C TYR A 172 1.06 3.52 15.55
N THR A 173 0.10 3.28 16.44
CA THR A 173 0.07 2.16 17.39
C THR A 173 -1.23 1.39 17.19
N ALA A 174 -1.14 0.15 16.73
CA ALA A 174 -2.26 -0.77 16.58
C ALA A 174 -2.44 -1.62 17.84
N HIS A 175 -3.70 -1.82 18.24
CA HIS A 175 -4.14 -2.53 19.45
C HIS A 175 -5.18 -3.60 19.16
#